data_AF-A0A4Z2EU30-F1
#
_entry.id   AF-A0A4Z2EU30-F1
#
_cell.length_a   1.000
_cell.length_b   1.000
_cell.length_c   1.000
_cell.angle_alpha   90.00
_cell.angle_beta   90.00
_cell.angle_gamma   90.00
#
_symmetry.space_group_name_H-M   'P 1'
#
loop_
_entity.id
_entity.type
_entity.pdbx_description
1 polymer ?
#
loop_
_entity_poly.entity_id
_entity_poly.type
_entity_poly.pdbx_seq_one_letter_code
_entity_poly.pdbx_strand_id
1 'polypeptide(L)' 'MKAAFLAFEEAQLPRLKQENPNMRLSQLKQQLKKEWMKSPENPLNQRFSAYNSK' A
#
# COMPACT_ATOMS: atom_id res chain seq x y z
N MET A 1 -4.93 2.25 -12.36
CA MET A 1 -4.82 1.84 -10.94
C MET A 1 -3.92 0.61 -10.70
N LYS A 2 -3.92 -0.41 -11.55
CA LYS A 2 -3.02 -1.59 -11.36
C LYS A 2 -1.53 -1.25 -11.44
N ALA A 3 -1.13 -0.32 -12.31
CA ALA A 3 0.28 0.06 -12.47
C ALA A 3 0.87 0.71 -11.19
N ALA A 4 0.13 1.61 -10.54
CA ALA A 4 0.59 2.25 -9.30
C ALA A 4 0.69 1.24 -8.14
N PHE A 5 -0.24 0.28 -8.07
CA PHE A 5 -0.16 -0.82 -7.11
C PHE A 5 1.04 -1.74 -7.35
N LEU A 6 1.35 -2.06 -8.61
CA LEU A 6 2.51 -2.89 -8.97
C LEU A 6 3.83 -2.21 -8.60
N ALA A 7 3.99 -0.92 -8.93
CA ALA A 7 5.18 -0.16 -8.54
C ALA A 7 5.37 -0.11 -7.02
N PHE A 8 4.27 0.07 -6.27
CA PHE A 8 4.28 0.02 -4.81
C PHE A 8 4.59 -1.40 -4.28
N GLU A 9 4.04 -2.44 -4.92
CA GLU A 9 4.31 -3.83 -4.57
C GLU A 9 5.79 -4.16 -4.73
N GLU A 10 6.40 -3.85 -5.87
CA GLU A 10 7.82 -4.13 -6.11
C GLU A 10 8.76 -3.36 -5.18
N ALA A 11 8.42 -2.12 -4.81
CA ALA A 11 9.23 -1.32 -3.88
C ALA A 11 9.08 -1.77 -2.41
N GLN A 12 7.88 -2.14 -1.97
CA GLN A 12 7.60 -2.43 -0.56
C GLN A 12 7.76 -3.92 -0.21
N LEU A 13 7.52 -4.84 -1.15
CA LEU A 13 7.61 -6.28 -0.91
C LEU A 13 8.98 -6.74 -0.36
N PRO A 14 10.15 -6.31 -0.90
CA PRO A 14 11.44 -6.70 -0.33
C PRO A 14 11.65 -6.14 1.09
N ARG A 15 11.17 -4.91 1.36
CA ARG A 15 11.25 -4.29 2.69
C ARG A 15 10.40 -5.06 3.72
N LEU A 16 9.17 -5.41 3.34
CA LEU A 16 8.26 -6.23 4.14
C LEU A 16 8.79 -7.63 4.41
N LYS A 17 9.49 -8.24 3.45
CA LYS A 17 10.19 -9.52 3.64
C LYS A 17 11.37 -9.41 4.62
N GLN A 18 12.10 -8.30 4.60
CA GLN A 18 13.20 -8.06 5.54
C GLN A 18 12.69 -7.78 6.96
N GLU A 19 11.62 -7.00 7.10
CA GLU A 19 11.02 -6.72 8.40
C GLU A 19 10.26 -7.93 8.97
N ASN A 20 9.66 -8.75 8.11
CA ASN A 20 8.84 -9.90 8.50
C ASN A 20 9.25 -11.17 7.74
N PRO A 21 10.45 -11.73 7.98
CA PRO A 21 10.94 -12.91 7.26
C PRO A 21 10.12 -14.19 7.56
N ASN A 22 9.38 -14.21 8.68
CA ASN A 22 8.53 -15.34 9.08
C ASN A 22 7.14 -15.32 8.42
N MET A 23 6.78 -14.24 7.71
CA MET A 23 5.47 -14.12 7.08
C MET A 23 5.41 -14.80 5.72
N ARG A 24 4.30 -15.49 5.45
CA ARG A 24 4.03 -16.07 4.13
C ARG A 24 3.70 -14.98 3.12
N LEU A 25 3.95 -15.27 1.84
CA LEU A 25 3.70 -14.33 0.74
C LEU A 25 2.24 -13.80 0.72
N SER A 26 1.27 -14.63 1.11
CA SER A 26 -0.14 -14.22 1.21
C SER A 26 -0.37 -13.17 2.30
N GLN A 27 0.31 -13.30 3.45
CA GLN A 27 0.23 -12.36 4.57
C GLN A 27 0.92 -11.04 4.20
N LEU A 28 2.09 -11.11 3.56
CA LEU A 28 2.78 -9.93 3.05
C LEU A 28 1.92 -9.16 2.04
N LYS A 29 1.24 -9.86 1.12
CA LYS A 29 0.28 -9.23 0.18
C LYS A 29 -0.91 -8.60 0.88
N GLN A 30 -1.44 -9.22 1.94
CA GLN A 30 -2.51 -8.62 2.73
C GLN A 30 -2.05 -7.35 3.45
N GLN A 31 -0.84 -7.37 4.03
CA GLN A 31 -0.23 -6.21 4.68
C GLN A 31 -0.01 -5.09 3.66
N LEU A 32 0.57 -5.42 2.50
CA LEU A 32 0.83 -4.48 1.42
C LEU A 32 -0.45 -3.86 0.87
N LYS A 33 -1.54 -4.63 0.76
CA LYS A 33 -2.86 -4.10 0.38
C LYS A 33 -3.43 -3.14 1.45
N LYS A 34 -3.22 -3.42 2.74
CA LYS A 34 -3.60 -2.50 3.83
C LYS A 34 -2.78 -1.21 3.80
N GLU A 35 -1.46 -1.32 3.65
CA GLU A 35 -0.57 -0.17 3.51
C GLU A 35 -0.93 0.65 2.26
N TRP A 36 -1.23 -0.01 1.13
CA TRP A 36 -1.69 0.66 -0.08
C TRP A 36 -3.03 1.40 0.08
N MET A 37 -3.98 0.84 0.85
CA MET A 37 -5.22 1.54 1.17
C MET A 37 -4.99 2.77 2.04
N LYS A 38 -3.94 2.78 2.88
CA LYS A 38 -3.58 3.93 3.73
C LYS A 38 -2.59 4.89 3.09
N SER A 39 -1.85 4.44 2.06
CA SER A 39 -0.78 5.21 1.46
C SER A 39 -1.33 6.47 0.79
N PRO A 40 -0.70 7.64 1.00
CA PRO A 40 -1.06 8.88 0.33
C PRO A 40 -0.75 8.85 -1.18
N GLU A 41 0.08 7.91 -1.64
CA GLU A 41 0.34 7.66 -3.07
C GLU A 41 -0.81 6.95 -3.79
N ASN A 42 -1.84 6.53 -3.04
CA ASN A 42 -3.05 5.98 -3.64
C ASN A 42 -3.94 7.14 -4.15
N PRO A 43 -4.17 7.27 -5.46
CA PRO A 43 -5.03 8.33 -6.00
C PRO A 43 -6.50 8.25 -5.50
N LEU A 44 -6.89 7.17 -4.82
CA LEU A 44 -8.18 7.07 -4.10
C LEU A 44 -8.21 7.85 -2.77
N ASN A 45 -7.09 7.97 -2.05
CA ASN A 45 -7.02 8.77 -0.81
C ASN A 45 -7.00 10.27 -1.09
N GLN A 46 -6.48 10.66 -2.26
CA GLN A 46 -6.43 12.05 -2.71
C GLN A 46 -7.83 12.69 -2.90
N ARG A 47 -8.91 11.88 -2.89
CA ARG A 47 -10.29 12.35 -3.04
C ARG A 47 -11.00 12.66 -1.72
N PHE A 48 -10.40 12.32 -0.57
CA PHE A 48 -10.97 12.61 0.76
C PHE A 48 -10.42 13.88 1.42
N SER A 49 -9.50 14.60 0.79
CA SER A 49 -9.00 15.90 1.27
C SER A 49 -9.93 17.08 0.95
N ALA A 50 -11.18 16.84 0.54
CA ALA A 50 -12.18 17.87 0.23
C ALA A 50 -13.40 17.89 1.19
N TYR A 51 -13.33 17.29 2.38
CA TYR A 51 -14.45 17.32 3.33
C TYR A 51 -14.32 18.35 4.47
N ASN A 52 -13.36 19.26 4.45
CA ASN A 52 -13.38 20.37 5.43
C ASN A 52 -12.97 21.73 4.83
N SER A 53 -13.72 22.15 3.80
CA SER A 53 -13.88 23.57 3.48
C SER A 53 -15.34 23.94 3.67
N LYS A 54 -15.73 24.17 4.93
CA LYS A 54 -16.65 25.23 5.35
C LYS A 54 -16.70 25.34 6.87
#